data_AF-A0A076HVG0-F1
#
_entry.id   AF-A0A076HVG0-F1
#
_cell.length_a   1.000
_cell.length_b   1.000
_cell.length_c   1.000
_cell.angle_alpha   90.00
_cell.angle_beta   90.00
_cell.angle_gamma   90.00
#
_symmetry.space_group_name_H-M   'P 1'
#
loop_
_entity.id
_entity.type
_entity.pdbx_description
1 polymer ?
#
loop_
_entity_poly.entity_id
_entity_poly.type
_entity_poly.pdbx_seq_one_letter_code
_entity_poly.pdbx_strand_id
1 'polypeptide(L)'
;MKEAPAFQPFNTGLFHFCVQDPDIEGLVSRIVAAGGKQRMPIRAYYPGEKPYRMCYVEDPFGIVFEIYTHSYELTYSSGAYTE
;
A
#
# COMPACT_ATOMS: atom_id res chain seq x y z
N MET A 1 -23.25 3.25 0.77
CA MET A 1 -21.84 3.66 0.99
C MET A 1 -21.77 4.41 2.30
N LYS A 2 -20.81 4.11 3.17
CA LYS A 2 -20.59 4.88 4.40
C LYS A 2 -19.94 6.22 3.99
N GLU A 3 -20.49 7.34 4.42
CA GLU A 3 -19.89 8.64 4.14
C GLU A 3 -18.53 8.76 4.83
N ALA A 4 -17.58 9.39 4.14
CA ALA A 4 -16.26 9.66 4.72
C ALA A 4 -16.45 10.61 5.93
N PRO A 5 -15.82 10.30 7.07
CA PRO A 5 -15.95 11.15 8.26
C PRO A 5 -15.41 12.56 7.98
N ALA A 6 -16.00 13.56 8.65
CA ALA A 6 -15.49 14.93 8.61
C ALA A 6 -14.06 14.97 9.17
N PHE A 7 -13.17 15.72 8.51
CA PHE A 7 -11.77 15.88 8.92
C PHE A 7 -11.70 16.52 10.32
N GLN A 8 -11.13 15.80 11.29
CA GLN A 8 -10.95 16.25 12.68
C GLN A 8 -9.46 16.20 13.05
N PRO A 9 -8.77 17.34 13.16
CA PRO A 9 -7.30 17.39 13.30
C PRO A 9 -6.76 16.83 14.62
N PHE A 10 -7.61 16.55 15.60
CA PHE A 10 -7.24 16.04 16.92
C PHE A 10 -7.73 14.62 17.19
N ASN A 11 -8.36 13.95 16.22
CA ASN A 11 -8.66 12.52 16.35
C ASN A 11 -7.36 11.73 16.22
N THR A 12 -6.93 11.12 17.32
CA THR A 12 -5.84 10.15 17.31
C THR A 12 -6.35 8.83 16.73
N GLY A 13 -5.56 8.20 15.87
CA GLY A 13 -5.94 6.97 15.19
C GLY A 13 -4.85 6.45 14.27
N LEU A 14 -5.12 5.30 13.65
CA LEU A 14 -4.22 4.71 12.67
C LEU A 14 -4.15 5.62 11.43
N PHE A 15 -2.99 6.22 11.18
CA PHE A 15 -2.79 7.08 10.02
C PHE A 15 -2.46 6.28 8.75
N HIS A 16 -1.44 5.41 8.84
CA HIS A 16 -0.93 4.64 7.71
C HIS A 16 -0.15 3.42 8.22
N PHE A 17 -0.18 2.34 7.46
CA PHE A 17 0.65 1.16 7.69
C PHE A 17 0.95 0.49 6.35
N CYS A 18 1.81 -0.52 6.37
CA CYS A 18 2.08 -1.35 5.21
C CYS A 18 1.98 -2.83 5.57
N VAL A 19 1.56 -3.62 4.58
CA VAL A 19 1.57 -5.08 4.61
C VAL A 19 2.57 -5.62 3.59
N GLN A 20 3.29 -6.67 3.94
CA GLN A 20 4.12 -7.42 3.00
C GLN A 20 3.37 -8.66 2.53
N ASP A 21 3.19 -8.82 1.22
CA ASP A 21 2.57 -10.00 0.60
C ASP A 21 3.21 -10.27 -0.78
N PRO A 22 3.77 -11.47 -1.03
CA PRO A 22 4.37 -11.80 -2.32
C PRO A 22 3.35 -11.84 -3.48
N ASP A 23 2.07 -12.13 -3.19
CA ASP A 23 0.95 -12.14 -4.15
C ASP A 23 0.14 -10.84 -4.04
N ILE A 24 0.72 -9.76 -4.56
CA ILE A 24 0.10 -8.43 -4.54
C ILE A 24 -1.20 -8.39 -5.34
N GLU A 25 -1.28 -9.09 -6.48
CA GLU A 25 -2.51 -9.18 -7.28
C GLU A 25 -3.64 -9.83 -6.50
N GLY A 26 -3.38 -10.98 -5.86
CA GLY A 26 -4.35 -11.69 -5.05
C GLY A 26 -4.79 -10.89 -3.83
N LEU A 27 -3.86 -10.23 -3.13
CA LEU A 27 -4.22 -9.39 -1.98
C LEU A 27 -5.05 -8.17 -2.38
N VAL A 28 -4.66 -7.46 -3.45
CA VAL A 28 -5.45 -6.32 -3.95
C VAL A 28 -6.85 -6.77 -4.37
N SER A 29 -6.98 -7.90 -5.06
CA SER A 29 -8.28 -8.46 -5.43
C SER A 29 -9.14 -8.78 -4.21
N ARG A 30 -8.56 -9.34 -3.14
CA ARG A 30 -9.28 -9.62 -1.89
C ARG A 30 -9.75 -8.35 -1.19
N ILE A 31 -8.92 -7.29 -1.18
CA ILE A 31 -9.27 -6.00 -0.58
C ILE A 31 -10.43 -5.34 -1.34
N VAL A 32 -10.36 -5.33 -2.67
CA VAL A 32 -11.45 -4.78 -3.51
C VAL A 32 -12.75 -5.58 -3.31
N ALA A 33 -12.66 -6.92 -3.27
CA ALA A 33 -13.82 -7.78 -3.00
C ALA A 33 -14.42 -7.54 -1.60
N ALA A 34 -13.62 -7.13 -0.62
CA ALA A 34 -14.05 -6.77 0.73
C ALA A 34 -14.58 -5.32 0.86
N GLY A 35 -14.69 -4.58 -0.26
CA GLY A 35 -15.23 -3.21 -0.29
C GLY A 35 -14.18 -2.10 -0.17
N GLY A 36 -12.88 -2.45 -0.20
CA GLY A 36 -11.80 -1.49 -0.32
C GLY A 36 -11.62 -0.98 -1.75
N LYS A 37 -10.60 -0.14 -1.97
CA LYS A 37 -10.26 0.44 -3.28
C LYS A 37 -8.79 0.25 -3.60
N GLN A 38 -8.51 -0.08 -4.85
CA GLN A 38 -7.19 0.08 -5.44
C GLN A 38 -7.00 1.54 -5.86
N ARG A 39 -6.05 2.25 -5.23
CA ARG A 39 -5.85 3.70 -5.43
C ARG A 39 -4.94 4.01 -6.62
N MET A 40 -4.15 3.03 -7.06
CA MET A 40 -3.22 3.14 -8.16
C MET A 40 -2.98 1.78 -8.83
N PRO A 41 -2.50 1.74 -10.08
CA PRO A 41 -1.97 0.50 -10.65
C PRO A 41 -0.81 -0.06 -9.81
N ILE A 42 -0.67 -1.38 -9.78
CA ILE A 42 0.51 -2.02 -9.19
C ILE A 42 1.75 -1.56 -9.96
N ARG A 43 2.74 -1.00 -9.25
CA ARG A 43 3.97 -0.48 -9.84
C ARG A 43 5.16 -1.38 -9.52
N ALA A 44 6.07 -1.50 -10.48
CA ALA A 44 7.41 -2.03 -10.29
C ALA A 44 8.42 -0.88 -10.40
N TYR A 45 9.29 -0.72 -9.41
CA TYR A 45 10.25 0.39 -9.37
C TYR A 45 11.61 0.06 -10.00
N TYR A 46 11.96 -1.23 -10.06
CA TYR A 46 13.22 -1.71 -10.65
C TYR A 46 12.94 -2.79 -11.70
N PRO A 47 12.25 -2.46 -12.81
CA PRO A 47 11.91 -3.45 -13.82
C PRO A 47 13.16 -4.12 -14.38
N GLY A 48 13.24 -5.45 -14.29
CA GLY A 48 14.38 -6.24 -14.78
C GLY A 48 15.54 -6.40 -13.79
N GLU A 49 15.60 -5.61 -12.72
CA GLU A 49 16.64 -5.70 -11.69
C GLU A 49 16.13 -6.38 -10.42
N LYS A 50 14.94 -5.99 -9.93
CA LYS A 50 14.37 -6.54 -8.69
C LYS A 50 12.86 -6.80 -8.84
N PRO A 51 12.32 -7.90 -8.29
CA PRO A 51 10.89 -8.24 -8.37
C PRO A 51 10.02 -7.41 -7.39
N TYR A 52 10.40 -6.15 -7.16
CA TYR A 52 9.81 -5.30 -6.13
C TYR A 52 8.64 -4.54 -6.71
N ARG A 53 7.46 -4.83 -6.15
CA ARG A 53 6.19 -4.25 -6.56
C ARG A 53 5.45 -3.66 -5.36
N MET A 54 4.62 -2.67 -5.64
CA MET A 54 3.78 -2.05 -4.62
C MET A 54 2.46 -1.51 -5.14
N CYS A 55 1.54 -1.28 -4.22
CA CYS A 55 0.25 -0.66 -4.48
C CYS A 55 -0.25 0.11 -3.25
N TYR A 56 -0.75 1.32 -3.48
CA TYR A 56 -1.63 1.98 -2.51
C TYR A 56 -3.06 1.43 -2.61
N VAL A 57 -3.64 1.13 -1.46
CA VAL A 57 -5.02 0.66 -1.30
C VAL A 57 -5.70 1.46 -0.19
N GLU A 58 -7.04 1.44 -0.20
CA GLU A 58 -7.89 2.11 0.79
C GLU A 58 -8.89 1.08 1.34
N ASP A 59 -9.05 1.01 2.65
CA ASP A 59 -10.06 0.16 3.28
C ASP A 59 -11.46 0.83 3.28
N PRO A 60 -12.54 0.11 3.64
CA PRO A 60 -13.89 0.68 3.71
C PRO A 60 -14.08 1.81 4.73
N PHE A 61 -13.10 2.03 5.62
CA PHE A 61 -13.14 3.06 6.66
C PHE A 61 -12.33 4.31 6.27
N GLY A 62 -11.69 4.30 5.10
CA GLY A 62 -10.91 5.43 4.57
C GLY A 62 -9.43 5.40 4.97
N ILE A 63 -8.94 4.33 5.58
CA ILE A 63 -7.52 4.19 5.89
C ILE A 63 -6.80 3.80 4.60
N VAL A 64 -5.84 4.64 4.20
CA VAL A 64 -4.94 4.36 3.07
C VAL A 64 -3.72 3.64 3.60
N PHE A 65 -3.37 2.51 2.99
CA PHE A 65 -2.22 1.70 3.37
C PHE A 65 -1.50 1.13 2.15
N GLU A 66 -0.28 0.64 2.36
CA GLU A 66 0.60 0.11 1.32
C GLU A 66 0.63 -1.42 1.34
N ILE A 67 0.87 -1.99 0.15
CA ILE A 67 1.25 -3.40 0.00
C ILE A 67 2.59 -3.42 -0.73
N TYR A 68 3.57 -4.15 -0.19
CA TYR A 68 4.84 -4.45 -0.87
C TYR A 68 5.03 -5.96 -1.04
N THR A 69 5.67 -6.35 -2.14
CA THR A 69 6.13 -7.74 -2.35
C THR A 69 7.45 -8.08 -1.65
N HIS A 70 8.05 -7.12 -0.93
CA HIS A 70 9.38 -7.21 -0.33
C HIS A 70 9.44 -6.50 1.02
N SER A 71 10.49 -6.74 1.80
CA SER A 71 10.67 -6.12 3.11
C SER A 71 11.06 -4.64 3.00
N TYR A 72 10.64 -3.85 3.98
CA TYR A 72 10.90 -2.42 4.08
C TYR A 72 12.36 -2.03 4.36
N GLU A 73 13.23 -3.00 4.66
CA GLU A 73 14.65 -2.78 4.90
C GLU A 73 15.33 -2.08 3.70
N LEU A 74 14.74 -2.25 2.51
CA LEU A 74 15.09 -1.54 1.28
C LEU A 74 14.27 -0.25 1.15
N THR A 75 14.54 0.72 2.02
CA THR A 75 13.88 2.03 1.95
C THR A 75 14.26 2.73 0.64
N TYR A 76 13.33 3.49 0.04
CA TYR A 76 13.47 4.36 -1.14
C TYR A 76 14.48 5.51 -0.96
N SER A 77 15.59 5.33 -0.24
CA SER A 77 16.72 6.24 -0.34
C SER A 77 17.54 5.81 -1.55
N SER A 78 17.85 6.78 -2.42
CA SER A 78 18.77 6.60 -3.55
C SER A 78 20.15 6.05 -3.14
N GLY A 79 20.46 5.99 -1.84
CA GLY A 79 21.67 5.40 -1.27
C GLY A 79 21.54 3.95 -0.78
N ALA A 80 20.36 3.32 -0.82
CA ALA A 80 20.20 1.89 -0.48
C ALA A 80 20.47 0.94 -1.68
N TYR A 81 20.89 1.51 -2.82
CA TYR A 81 21.01 0.80 -4.10
C TYR A 81 22.44 0.83 -4.70
N THR A 82 23.42 1.36 -3.97
CA THR A 82 24.83 1.25 -4.34
C THR A 82 25.49 0.17 -3.48
N GLU A 83 25.82 -0.96 -4.10
CA GLU A 83 27.00 -1.73 -3.68
C GLU A 83 28.27 -1.03 -4.19
#